data_AF-A0A2E8G8V0-F1
#
_entry.id   AF-A0A2E8G8V0-F1
#
_cell.length_a   1.000
_cell.length_b   1.000
_cell.length_c   1.000
_cell.angle_alpha   90.00
_cell.angle_beta   90.00
_cell.angle_gamma   90.00
#
_symmetry.space_group_name_H-M   'P 1'
#
loop_
_entity.id
_entity.type
_entity.pdbx_description
1 polymer ?
#
loop_
_entity_poly.entity_id
_entity_poly.type
_entity_poly.pdbx_seq_one_letter_code
_entity_poly.pdbx_strand_id
1 'polypeptide(L)'
;MPAQFQNILCASAVLVCLCMNSIRPAIAEEGGDNGALARSPDHSTIVTALLYPVNRILDIFDIFRINVGFGPGYGINVRATKVLQVGIESYSTVRVGLGKESGIWNPRYGIVYTESEPFTAGASMAYMGGRQRGAMEVGTTVHLGFVGAEAAIDLAEIADFFLGFVIIDFKKDDH
;
A
#
# COMPACT_ATOMS: atom_id res chain seq x y z
N MET A 1 32.73 -15.00 4.81
CA MET A 1 31.30 -15.02 5.18
C MET A 1 31.00 -16.40 5.75
N PRO A 2 30.36 -16.51 6.93
CA PRO A 2 30.23 -17.79 7.62
C PRO A 2 29.14 -18.67 6.98
N ALA A 3 29.47 -19.94 6.75
CA ALA A 3 28.63 -20.94 6.06
C ALA A 3 27.24 -21.20 6.67
N GLN A 4 26.94 -20.64 7.84
CA GLN A 4 25.65 -20.79 8.51
C GLN A 4 24.51 -20.00 7.84
N PHE A 5 24.80 -18.90 7.15
CA PHE A 5 23.77 -18.08 6.49
C PHE A 5 23.18 -18.74 5.23
N GLN A 6 23.96 -19.59 4.55
CA GLN A 6 23.56 -20.21 3.29
C GLN A 6 22.50 -21.31 3.50
N ASN A 7 22.54 -21.99 4.64
CA ASN A 7 21.58 -23.07 4.97
C ASN A 7 20.20 -22.51 5.36
N ILE A 8 20.14 -21.32 5.95
CA ILE A 8 18.88 -20.68 6.34
C ILE A 8 18.12 -20.19 5.10
N LEU A 9 18.81 -19.63 4.12
CA LEU A 9 18.20 -19.18 2.86
C LEU A 9 17.64 -20.35 2.02
N CYS A 10 18.34 -21.49 2.00
CA CYS A 10 17.84 -22.68 1.29
C CYS A 10 16.59 -23.28 1.97
N ALA A 11 16.54 -23.29 3.31
CA ALA A 11 15.38 -23.81 4.03
C ALA A 11 14.12 -22.95 3.81
N SER A 12 14.26 -21.62 3.77
CA SER A 12 13.13 -20.72 3.51
C SER A 12 12.59 -20.83 2.07
N ALA A 13 13.47 -21.03 1.07
CA ALA A 13 13.05 -21.17 -0.32
C ALA A 13 12.26 -22.46 -0.56
N VAL A 14 12.62 -23.57 0.11
CA VAL A 14 11.90 -24.84 0.01
C VAL A 14 10.50 -24.75 0.66
N LEU A 15 10.38 -24.01 1.77
CA LEU A 15 9.10 -23.82 2.46
C LEU A 15 8.12 -22.99 1.61
N VAL A 16 8.61 -21.93 0.94
CA VAL A 16 7.79 -21.12 0.04
C VAL A 16 7.32 -21.91 -1.19
N CYS A 17 8.19 -22.75 -1.76
CA CYS A 17 7.82 -23.63 -2.89
C CYS A 17 6.80 -24.72 -2.50
N LEU A 18 6.85 -25.25 -1.26
CA LEU A 18 5.86 -26.21 -0.76
C LEU A 18 4.48 -25.57 -0.54
N CYS A 19 4.43 -24.30 -0.13
CA CYS A 19 3.17 -23.57 0.00
C CYS A 19 2.52 -23.28 -1.37
N MET A 20 3.31 -23.02 -2.42
CA MET A 20 2.75 -22.73 -3.76
C MET A 20 2.16 -23.96 -4.46
N ASN A 21 2.67 -25.16 -4.19
CA ASN A 21 2.13 -26.39 -4.77
C ASN A 21 0.82 -26.86 -4.12
N SER A 22 0.47 -26.38 -2.93
CA SER A 22 -0.80 -26.74 -2.27
C SER A 22 -2.00 -25.91 -2.76
N ILE A 23 -1.80 -24.92 -3.64
CA ILE A 23 -2.89 -24.05 -4.15
C ILE A 23 -3.42 -24.52 -5.52
N ARG A 24 -2.89 -25.63 -6.08
CA ARG A 24 -3.51 -26.31 -7.24
C ARG A 24 -4.15 -27.61 -6.74
N PRO A 25 -5.47 -27.63 -6.45
CA PRO A 25 -6.43 -27.80 -7.55
C PRO A 25 -7.80 -27.16 -7.28
N ALA A 26 -8.26 -26.23 -8.13
CA ALA A 26 -9.67 -25.82 -8.14
C ALA A 26 -10.18 -25.39 -9.52
N ILE A 27 -9.43 -25.64 -10.60
CA ILE A 27 -9.87 -25.39 -11.97
C ILE A 27 -9.72 -26.69 -12.75
N ALA A 28 -10.56 -27.66 -12.41
CA ALA A 28 -10.83 -28.82 -13.25
C ALA A 28 -12.32 -29.16 -13.08
N GLU A 29 -13.05 -28.96 -14.18
CA GLU A 29 -14.35 -29.55 -14.57
C GLU A 29 -15.56 -29.45 -13.61
N GLU A 30 -16.67 -28.90 -14.09
CA GLU A 30 -17.69 -29.69 -14.79
C GLU A 30 -18.81 -28.78 -15.34
N GLY A 31 -19.25 -29.08 -16.56
CA GLY A 31 -20.53 -28.63 -17.06
C GLY A 31 -21.66 -29.55 -16.59
N GLY A 32 -22.88 -29.02 -16.55
CA GLY A 32 -24.08 -29.83 -16.66
C GLY A 32 -24.95 -30.00 -15.41
N ASP A 33 -26.01 -29.19 -15.38
CA ASP A 33 -27.39 -29.55 -15.05
C ASP A 33 -27.93 -29.59 -13.60
N ASN A 34 -28.86 -28.66 -13.39
CA ASN A 34 -29.98 -28.51 -12.45
C ASN A 34 -30.23 -29.58 -11.38
N GLY A 35 -30.03 -29.19 -10.12
CA GLY A 35 -30.61 -29.85 -8.95
C GLY A 35 -30.72 -28.89 -7.78
N ALA A 36 -31.94 -28.47 -7.44
CA ALA A 36 -32.24 -27.71 -6.23
C ALA A 36 -31.92 -28.57 -4.99
N LEU A 37 -30.73 -28.40 -4.43
CA LEU A 37 -30.29 -29.01 -3.18
C LEU A 37 -29.54 -27.95 -2.38
N ALA A 38 -30.04 -27.73 -1.16
CA ALA A 38 -29.56 -26.83 -0.12
C ALA A 38 -28.11 -26.34 -0.31
N ARG A 39 -27.99 -25.05 -0.65
CA ARG A 39 -26.72 -24.32 -0.63
C ARG A 39 -26.21 -24.34 0.82
N SER A 40 -25.36 -25.32 1.14
CA SER A 40 -24.49 -25.25 2.31
C SER A 40 -23.89 -23.84 2.32
N PRO A 41 -23.82 -23.13 3.46
CA PRO A 41 -23.12 -21.85 3.50
C PRO A 41 -21.73 -22.11 2.93
N ASP A 42 -21.49 -21.60 1.72
CA ASP A 42 -20.24 -21.85 1.01
C ASP A 42 -19.14 -21.39 1.96
N HIS A 43 -18.11 -22.21 2.18
CA HIS A 43 -17.00 -21.90 3.08
C HIS A 43 -16.44 -20.48 2.83
N SER A 44 -16.55 -20.00 1.59
CA SER A 44 -16.30 -18.63 1.17
C SER A 44 -17.10 -17.56 1.93
N THR A 45 -18.40 -17.70 2.18
CA THR A 45 -19.23 -16.65 2.79
C THR A 45 -18.96 -16.45 4.28
N ILE A 46 -18.68 -17.54 5.02
CA ILE A 46 -18.29 -17.46 6.44
C ILE A 46 -16.90 -16.84 6.57
N VAL A 47 -15.97 -17.22 5.69
CA VAL A 47 -14.63 -16.62 5.65
C VAL A 47 -14.71 -15.13 5.33
N THR A 48 -15.50 -14.71 4.33
CA THR A 48 -15.70 -13.29 4.02
C THR A 48 -16.30 -12.53 5.21
N ALA A 49 -17.33 -13.08 5.88
CA ALA A 49 -17.93 -12.44 7.05
C ALA A 49 -16.95 -12.33 8.24
N LEU A 50 -16.07 -13.32 8.42
CA LEU A 50 -15.07 -13.33 9.49
C LEU A 50 -13.87 -12.41 9.17
N LEU A 51 -13.49 -12.31 7.90
CA LEU A 51 -12.42 -11.43 7.43
C LEU A 51 -12.89 -9.98 7.28
N TYR A 52 -14.19 -9.71 7.16
CA TYR A 52 -14.73 -8.35 7.05
C TYR A 52 -14.15 -7.37 8.09
N PRO A 53 -14.18 -7.62 9.41
CA PRO A 53 -13.60 -6.71 10.39
C PRO A 53 -12.07 -6.58 10.25
N VAL A 54 -11.38 -7.63 9.81
CA VAL A 54 -9.93 -7.60 9.58
C VAL A 54 -9.60 -6.73 8.37
N ASN A 55 -10.34 -6.88 7.27
CA ASN A 55 -10.21 -6.05 6.07
C ASN A 55 -10.48 -4.58 6.41
N ARG A 56 -11.52 -4.26 7.19
CA ARG A 56 -11.78 -2.87 7.60
C ARG A 56 -10.66 -2.28 8.45
N ILE A 57 -10.00 -3.08 9.29
CA ILE A 57 -8.82 -2.62 10.03
C ILE A 57 -7.65 -2.35 9.08
N LEU A 58 -7.44 -3.19 8.06
CA LEU A 58 -6.39 -3.01 7.05
C LEU A 58 -6.65 -1.77 6.18
N ASP A 59 -7.90 -1.50 5.80
CA ASP A 59 -8.30 -0.30 5.05
C ASP A 59 -7.94 0.98 5.82
N ILE A 60 -8.12 0.98 7.15
CA ILE A 60 -7.74 2.13 7.99
C ILE A 60 -6.24 2.41 7.86
N PHE A 61 -5.39 1.39 7.76
CA PHE A 61 -3.96 1.57 7.58
C PHE A 61 -3.60 2.02 6.17
N ASP A 62 -4.39 1.66 5.16
CA ASP A 62 -4.23 2.14 3.78
C ASP A 62 -4.52 3.66 3.64
N ILE A 63 -5.35 4.24 4.52
CA ILE A 63 -5.63 5.68 4.57
C ILE A 63 -4.39 6.50 4.92
N PHE A 64 -3.57 5.99 5.85
CA PHE A 64 -2.44 6.74 6.41
C PHE A 64 -1.13 6.35 5.76
N ARG A 65 -0.36 7.36 5.35
CA ARG A 65 1.05 7.18 4.97
C ARG A 65 1.96 7.91 5.93
N ILE A 66 2.91 7.19 6.51
CA ILE A 66 3.90 7.74 7.42
C ILE A 66 5.26 7.20 7.00
N ASN A 67 6.16 8.09 6.58
CA ASN A 67 7.52 7.72 6.21
C ASN A 67 8.53 8.52 7.03
N VAL A 68 9.61 7.86 7.42
CA VAL A 68 10.78 8.48 8.03
C VAL A 68 11.96 8.29 7.09
N GLY A 69 12.64 9.38 6.77
CA GLY A 69 13.77 9.44 5.85
C GLY A 69 15.08 9.80 6.55
N PHE A 70 16.16 9.18 6.10
CA PHE A 70 17.53 9.42 6.53
C PHE A 70 18.42 9.64 5.31
N GLY A 71 19.12 10.77 5.24
CA GLY A 71 19.94 11.18 4.09
C GLY A 71 19.78 12.67 3.79
N PRO A 72 20.58 13.28 2.92
CA PRO A 72 20.65 14.74 2.88
C PRO A 72 19.49 15.41 2.13
N GLY A 73 18.92 16.46 2.71
CA GLY A 73 18.00 17.32 1.97
C GLY A 73 17.29 18.38 2.78
N TYR A 74 16.81 19.41 2.10
CA TYR A 74 16.00 20.47 2.69
C TYR A 74 14.62 20.45 2.10
N GLY A 75 13.59 20.40 2.94
CA GLY A 75 12.31 20.81 2.44
C GLY A 75 11.20 20.83 3.46
N ILE A 76 10.34 21.81 3.30
CA ILE A 76 9.01 21.82 3.88
C ILE A 76 8.10 21.83 2.67
N ASN A 77 7.31 20.79 2.49
CA ASN A 77 6.27 20.71 1.48
C ASN A 77 4.94 20.48 2.20
N VAL A 78 3.95 21.28 1.83
CA VAL A 78 2.56 21.07 2.19
C VAL A 78 1.80 20.85 0.89
N ARG A 79 0.99 19.81 0.85
CA ARG A 79 0.19 19.43 -0.31
C ARG A 79 -1.23 19.14 0.10
N ALA A 80 -2.17 19.63 -0.71
CA ALA A 80 -3.58 19.30 -0.56
C ALA A 80 -4.00 18.21 -1.54
N THR A 81 -3.36 18.15 -2.71
CA THR A 81 -3.62 17.13 -3.73
C THR A 81 -2.35 16.87 -4.52
N LYS A 82 -2.37 15.87 -5.41
CA LYS A 82 -1.28 15.68 -6.40
C LYS A 82 -1.00 16.96 -7.18
N VAL A 83 -2.06 17.71 -7.49
CA VAL A 83 -1.98 18.94 -8.28
C VAL A 83 -1.58 20.14 -7.44
N LEU A 84 -2.06 20.28 -6.20
CA LEU A 84 -1.84 21.49 -5.40
C LEU A 84 -0.81 21.29 -4.29
N GLN A 85 0.37 21.90 -4.48
CA GLN A 85 1.48 21.80 -3.53
C GLN A 85 2.18 23.14 -3.36
N VAL A 86 2.67 23.40 -2.15
CA VAL A 86 3.52 24.56 -1.85
C VAL A 86 4.68 24.13 -0.95
N GLY A 87 5.89 24.53 -1.29
CA GLY A 87 7.03 24.15 -0.47
C GLY A 87 8.39 24.57 -1.00
N ILE A 88 9.40 24.30 -0.19
CA ILE A 88 10.83 24.30 -0.55
C ILE A 88 11.26 22.83 -0.50
N GLU A 89 12.02 22.33 -1.47
CA GLU A 89 12.41 20.91 -1.55
C GLU A 89 13.85 20.73 -2.04
N SER A 90 14.49 19.64 -1.63
CA SER A 90 15.72 19.02 -2.12
C SER A 90 15.89 17.80 -1.24
N TYR A 91 15.97 16.61 -1.81
CA TYR A 91 15.99 15.37 -1.04
C TYR A 91 16.88 14.34 -1.72
N SER A 92 17.72 13.67 -0.93
CA SER A 92 18.39 12.42 -1.26
C SER A 92 18.32 11.57 0.01
N THR A 93 17.28 10.75 0.13
CA THR A 93 16.94 10.13 1.41
C THR A 93 16.63 8.67 1.24
N VAL A 94 17.16 7.85 2.13
CA VAL A 94 16.70 6.48 2.34
C VAL A 94 15.53 6.55 3.30
N ARG A 95 14.35 6.11 2.87
CA ARG A 95 13.13 6.14 3.67
C ARG A 95 12.65 4.75 4.02
N VAL A 96 12.00 4.68 5.16
CA VAL A 96 11.24 3.53 5.64
C VAL A 96 9.91 4.05 6.16
N GLY A 97 8.83 3.33 5.88
CA GLY A 97 7.51 3.79 6.29
C GLY A 97 6.40 2.77 6.16
N LEU A 98 5.20 3.25 6.44
CA LEU A 98 3.94 2.55 6.33
C LEU A 98 3.05 3.32 5.36
N GLY A 99 2.27 2.58 4.58
CA GLY A 99 1.27 3.12 3.67
C GLY A 99 1.45 2.66 2.22
N LYS A 100 0.38 2.84 1.47
CA LYS A 100 0.26 2.46 0.06
C LYS A 100 0.76 3.59 -0.85
N GLU A 101 1.45 3.20 -1.92
CA GLU A 101 1.75 4.13 -3.01
C GLU A 101 0.60 4.09 -4.01
N SER A 102 -0.02 5.23 -4.30
CA SER A 102 -1.07 5.29 -5.32
C SER A 102 -0.45 5.29 -6.71
N GLY A 103 -0.54 4.15 -7.41
CA GLY A 103 -0.24 4.04 -8.84
C GLY A 103 0.51 2.77 -9.25
N ILE A 104 1.24 2.13 -8.33
CA ILE A 104 1.84 0.81 -8.52
C ILE A 104 1.53 -0.02 -7.27
N TRP A 105 1.09 -1.26 -7.49
CA TRP A 105 0.80 -2.28 -6.47
C TRP A 105 2.06 -2.69 -5.71
N ASN A 106 2.67 -1.79 -4.94
CA ASN A 106 3.76 -2.14 -4.05
C ASN A 106 3.55 -1.49 -2.68
N PRO A 107 2.86 -2.17 -1.75
CA PRO A 107 2.71 -1.67 -0.39
C PRO A 107 4.10 -1.52 0.23
N ARG A 108 4.42 -0.34 0.76
CA ARG A 108 5.78 -0.03 1.24
C ARG A 108 6.01 -0.38 2.71
N TYR A 109 5.20 -1.27 3.27
CA TYR A 109 5.27 -1.66 4.69
C TYR A 109 6.67 -2.15 5.06
N GLY A 110 7.44 -1.31 5.76
CA GLY A 110 8.81 -1.63 6.20
C GLY A 110 9.84 -1.74 5.08
N ILE A 111 9.50 -1.36 3.84
CA ILE A 111 10.42 -1.40 2.71
C ILE A 111 11.31 -0.16 2.77
N VAL A 112 12.62 -0.40 2.63
CA VAL A 112 13.62 0.66 2.52
C VAL A 112 13.75 1.06 1.07
N TYR A 113 13.58 2.34 0.75
CA TYR A 113 13.68 2.85 -0.61
C TYR A 113 14.41 4.20 -0.64
N THR A 114 15.08 4.47 -1.75
CA THR A 114 15.81 5.74 -1.95
C THR A 114 14.93 6.70 -2.74
N GLU A 115 14.80 7.93 -2.25
CA GLU A 115 14.13 9.02 -2.96
C GLU A 115 15.11 10.13 -3.28
N SER A 116 15.08 10.60 -4.52
CA SER A 116 15.68 11.86 -4.92
C SER A 116 14.63 12.79 -5.51
N GLU A 117 14.58 14.03 -5.02
CA GLU A 117 13.69 15.07 -5.55
C GLU A 117 14.52 16.27 -6.02
N PRO A 118 14.21 16.82 -7.21
CA PRO A 118 14.82 18.06 -7.65
C PRO A 118 14.41 19.21 -6.74
N PHE A 119 15.22 20.27 -6.72
CA PHE A 119 14.88 21.46 -5.95
C PHE A 119 13.62 22.11 -6.51
N THR A 120 12.60 22.26 -5.68
CA THR A 120 11.33 22.90 -6.03
C THR A 120 11.04 23.98 -5.00
N ALA A 121 10.74 25.20 -5.47
CA ALA A 121 10.31 26.30 -4.63
C ALA A 121 9.09 26.97 -5.26
N GLY A 122 7.97 27.03 -4.53
CA GLY A 122 6.78 27.78 -4.94
C GLY A 122 5.49 26.99 -4.84
N ALA A 123 4.42 27.58 -5.38
CA ALA A 123 3.12 26.93 -5.54
C ALA A 123 3.06 26.31 -6.94
N SER A 124 2.79 25.01 -7.02
CA SER A 124 2.55 24.32 -8.29
C SER A 124 1.13 23.77 -8.32
N MET A 125 0.46 23.92 -9.46
CA MET A 125 -0.80 23.26 -9.81
C MET A 125 -0.59 21.95 -10.59
N ALA A 126 0.67 21.62 -10.92
CA ALA A 126 1.02 20.42 -11.66
C ALA A 126 2.44 20.00 -11.27
N TYR A 127 2.61 19.52 -10.04
CA TYR A 127 3.86 18.85 -9.69
C TYR A 127 3.86 17.45 -10.33
N MET A 128 4.56 17.32 -11.46
CA MET A 128 4.89 16.03 -12.09
C MET A 128 6.24 15.49 -11.59
N GLY A 129 6.60 15.74 -10.33
CA GLY A 129 7.77 15.08 -9.73
C GLY A 129 7.57 13.57 -9.68
N GLY A 130 8.67 12.81 -9.67
CA GLY A 130 8.72 11.36 -9.87
C GLY A 130 8.03 10.49 -8.81
N ARG A 131 7.30 11.07 -7.85
CA ARG A 131 6.53 10.33 -6.85
C ARG A 131 5.17 9.90 -7.39
N GLN A 132 4.84 8.62 -7.22
CA GLN A 132 3.48 8.15 -7.44
C GLN A 132 2.64 8.45 -6.19
N ARG A 133 2.01 9.62 -6.17
CA ARG A 133 1.11 10.05 -5.09
C ARG A 133 -0.35 9.83 -5.47
N GLY A 134 -1.19 9.72 -4.45
CA GLY A 134 -2.66 9.69 -4.56
C GLY A 134 -3.17 10.91 -5.29
N ALA A 135 -4.13 10.72 -6.20
CA ALA A 135 -4.76 11.85 -6.89
C ALA A 135 -5.39 12.83 -5.89
N MET A 136 -5.98 12.29 -4.81
CA MET A 136 -6.66 13.02 -3.74
C MET A 136 -5.91 12.99 -2.41
N GLU A 137 -4.58 12.86 -2.45
CA GLU A 137 -3.77 12.80 -1.23
C GLU A 137 -3.46 14.20 -0.67
N VAL A 138 -3.76 14.38 0.62
CA VAL A 138 -3.35 15.54 1.43
C VAL A 138 -2.17 15.13 2.29
N GLY A 139 -1.12 15.93 2.36
CA GLY A 139 0.05 15.56 3.15
C GLY A 139 1.03 16.69 3.40
N THR A 140 2.03 16.36 4.19
CA THR A 140 3.16 17.24 4.46
C THR A 140 4.45 16.44 4.51
N THR A 141 5.53 17.08 4.14
CA THR A 141 6.88 16.54 4.24
C THR A 141 7.76 17.60 4.86
N VAL A 142 8.47 17.23 5.93
CA VAL A 142 9.40 18.08 6.64
C VAL A 142 10.74 17.37 6.67
N HIS A 143 11.78 18.00 6.19
CA HIS A 143 13.12 17.43 6.13
C HIS A 143 14.17 18.47 6.47
N LEU A 144 14.86 18.20 7.56
CA LEU A 144 15.78 19.10 8.22
C LEU A 144 17.14 18.42 8.29
N GLY A 145 18.05 18.84 7.40
CA GLY A 145 19.40 18.29 7.33
C GLY A 145 19.40 16.83 6.86
N PHE A 146 19.62 15.90 7.79
CA PHE A 146 19.78 14.46 7.50
C PHE A 146 18.56 13.61 7.82
N VAL A 147 17.53 14.19 8.45
CA VAL A 147 16.33 13.48 8.86
C VAL A 147 15.10 14.20 8.32
N GLY A 148 14.14 13.43 7.84
CA GLY A 148 12.83 13.96 7.54
C GLY A 148 11.70 13.00 7.86
N ALA A 149 10.52 13.57 7.96
CA ALA A 149 9.28 12.88 8.16
C ALA A 149 8.29 13.30 7.08
N GLU A 150 7.46 12.36 6.67
CA GLU A 150 6.35 12.57 5.77
C GLU A 150 5.11 11.95 6.39
N ALA A 151 4.02 12.70 6.37
CA ALA A 151 2.70 12.21 6.74
C ALA A 151 1.73 12.60 5.63
N ALA A 152 0.89 11.66 5.21
CA ALA A 152 -0.14 11.90 4.23
C ALA A 152 -1.39 11.06 4.50
N ILE A 153 -2.50 11.53 3.99
CA ILE A 153 -3.82 10.93 4.08
C ILE A 153 -4.40 10.88 2.67
N ASP A 154 -4.88 9.71 2.24
CA ASP A 154 -5.59 9.59 0.96
C ASP A 154 -7.10 9.76 1.17
N LEU A 155 -7.66 10.84 0.63
CA LEU A 155 -9.09 11.12 0.75
C LEU A 155 -9.94 10.13 -0.06
N ALA A 156 -9.38 9.51 -1.11
CA ALA A 156 -10.08 8.50 -1.88
C ALA A 156 -10.26 7.22 -1.07
N GLU A 157 -9.21 6.79 -0.35
CA GLU A 157 -9.27 5.62 0.55
C GLU A 157 -10.20 5.88 1.75
N ILE A 158 -10.26 7.12 2.26
CA ILE A 158 -11.25 7.51 3.28
C ILE A 158 -12.68 7.32 2.76
N ALA A 159 -12.96 7.80 1.54
CA ALA A 159 -14.28 7.66 0.95
C ALA A 159 -14.64 6.19 0.76
N ASP A 160 -13.70 5.37 0.30
CA ASP A 160 -13.88 3.93 0.12
C ASP A 160 -14.13 3.20 1.45
N PHE A 161 -13.36 3.52 2.49
CA PHE A 161 -13.58 3.00 3.84
C PHE A 161 -15.00 3.30 4.37
N PHE A 162 -15.49 4.53 4.19
CA PHE A 162 -16.86 4.89 4.59
C PHE A 162 -17.93 4.22 3.73
N LEU A 163 -17.71 4.07 2.43
CA LEU A 163 -18.63 3.36 1.53
C LEU A 163 -18.68 1.86 1.82
N GLY A 164 -17.58 1.28 2.29
CA GLY A 164 -17.50 -0.09 2.79
C GLY A 164 -18.40 -0.38 4.00
N PHE A 165 -18.74 0.62 4.82
CA PHE A 165 -19.77 0.49 5.87
C PHE A 165 -21.21 0.47 5.32
N VAL A 166 -21.42 1.01 4.12
CA VAL A 166 -22.73 1.06 3.45
C VAL A 166 -22.89 -0.13 2.48
N ILE A 167 -21.93 -1.05 2.42
CA ILE A 167 -21.93 -2.21 1.51
C ILE A 167 -21.92 -1.75 0.04
N ILE A 168 -21.27 -0.62 -0.24
CA ILE A 168 -21.06 -0.14 -1.61
C ILE A 168 -19.56 -0.19 -1.87
N ASP A 169 -19.11 -1.21 -2.59
CA ASP A 169 -17.72 -1.35 -3.03
C ASP A 169 -17.57 -0.80 -4.46
N PHE A 170 -16.94 0.37 -4.59
CA PHE A 170 -16.64 0.97 -5.90
C PHE A 170 -15.33 0.46 -6.50
N LYS A 171 -14.42 -0.06 -5.67
CA LYS A 171 -13.04 -0.36 -6.03
C LYS A 171 -12.86 -1.81 -6.44
N LYS A 172 -13.82 -2.68 -6.07
CA LYS A 172 -13.84 -4.12 -6.39
C LYS A 172 -12.58 -4.84 -5.93
N ASP A 173 -11.94 -4.38 -4.87
CA ASP A 173 -10.73 -5.00 -4.31
C ASP A 173 -11.04 -5.94 -3.13
N ASP A 174 -12.31 -6.08 -2.73
CA ASP A 174 -12.78 -7.10 -1.80
C ASP A 174 -12.97 -8.47 -2.51
N HIS A 175 -11.95 -9.34 -2.45
CA HIS A 175 -12.03 -10.77 -2.77
C HIS A 175 -11.70 -11.65 -1.56
#